data_AF-A0A848TWP6-F1
#
_entry.id   AF-A0A848TWP6-F1
#
_cell.length_a   1.000
_cell.length_b   1.000
_cell.length_c   1.000
_cell.angle_alpha   90.00
_cell.angle_beta   90.00
_cell.angle_gamma   90.00
#
_symmetry.space_group_name_H-M   'P 1'
#
loop_
_entity.id
_entity.type
_entity.pdbx_description
1 polymer ?
#
loop_
_entity_poly.entity_id
_entity_poly.type
_entity_poly.pdbx_seq_one_letter_code
_entity_poly.pdbx_strand_id
1 'polypeptide(L)'
;TNTDWHNIVVRNKAAEICEKYLSKGDKIYVEGRLKNRQWQGEDGNTRYTTEVHVQDFTFLSTKKESMANAQASGQLQQPAQAQTPAKAAETTTVNEPEQDDDLPF
;
A
#
# COMPACT_ATOMS: atom_id res chain seq x y z
N THR A 1 -22.74 -0.85 22.60
CA THR A 1 -22.01 -0.93 21.32
C THR A 1 -22.85 -0.26 20.27
N ASN A 2 -22.39 0.86 19.72
CA ASN A 2 -23.08 1.60 18.66
C ASN A 2 -22.36 1.33 17.34
N THR A 3 -23.13 1.15 16.26
CA THR A 3 -22.61 0.81 14.94
C THR A 3 -23.39 1.59 13.91
N ASP A 4 -22.68 2.46 13.21
CA ASP A 4 -23.24 3.30 12.15
C ASP A 4 -22.87 2.74 10.77
N TRP A 5 -23.76 2.97 9.82
CA TRP A 5 -23.59 2.57 8.42
C TRP A 5 -23.53 3.82 7.55
N HIS A 6 -22.43 3.96 6.82
CA HIS A 6 -22.19 5.11 5.97
C HIS A 6 -22.26 4.71 4.50
N ASN A 7 -22.96 5.50 3.68
CA ASN A 7 -23.00 5.32 2.24
C ASN A 7 -21.80 6.02 1.61
N ILE A 8 -20.86 5.24 1.05
CA ILE A 8 -19.63 5.75 0.44
C ILE A 8 -19.74 5.66 -1.08
N VAL A 9 -19.47 6.76 -1.78
CA VAL A 9 -19.54 6.85 -3.25
C VAL A 9 -18.15 7.11 -3.79
N VAL A 10 -17.57 6.11 -4.44
CA VAL A 10 -16.27 6.17 -5.13
C VAL A 10 -16.52 6.21 -6.64
N ARG A 11 -15.73 6.99 -7.39
CA ARG A 11 -15.87 7.15 -8.85
C ARG A 11 -14.53 7.05 -9.57
N ASN A 12 -14.58 6.95 -10.90
CA ASN A 12 -13.41 6.92 -11.78
C ASN A 12 -12.47 5.74 -11.43
N LYS A 13 -11.16 5.94 -11.64
CA LYS A 13 -10.11 4.93 -11.40
C LYS A 13 -10.08 4.39 -9.97
N ALA A 14 -10.50 5.20 -8.99
CA ALA A 14 -10.58 4.75 -7.59
C ALA A 14 -11.58 3.60 -7.42
N ALA A 15 -12.69 3.59 -8.19
CA ALA A 15 -13.67 2.51 -8.12
C ALA A 15 -13.10 1.18 -8.63
N GLU A 16 -12.31 1.20 -9.71
CA GLU A 16 -11.64 0.01 -10.25
C GLU A 16 -10.60 -0.56 -9.28
N ILE A 17 -9.90 0.31 -8.54
CA ILE A 17 -8.95 -0.11 -7.51
C ILE A 17 -9.71 -0.74 -6.34
N CYS A 18 -10.78 -0.11 -5.86
CA CYS A 18 -11.62 -0.68 -4.81
C CYS A 18 -12.19 -2.04 -5.19
N GLU A 19 -12.65 -2.21 -6.43
CA GLU A 19 -13.16 -3.52 -6.90
C GLU A 19 -12.08 -4.61 -6.89
N LYS A 20 -10.84 -4.27 -7.26
CA LYS A 20 -9.74 -5.25 -7.36
C LYS A 20 -9.13 -5.62 -6.01
N TYR A 21 -9.13 -4.70 -5.05
CA TYR A 21 -8.36 -4.84 -3.81
C TYR A 21 -9.19 -4.85 -2.54
N LEU A 22 -10.50 -4.56 -2.60
CA LEU A 22 -11.38 -4.65 -1.42
C LEU A 22 -12.25 -5.89 -1.46
N SER A 23 -12.31 -6.54 -0.30
CA SER A 23 -13.23 -7.61 0.04
C SER A 23 -14.04 -7.24 1.28
N LYS A 24 -15.14 -7.95 1.51
CA LYS A 24 -15.98 -7.74 2.69
C LYS A 24 -15.16 -7.98 3.96
N GLY A 25 -15.10 -6.98 4.83
CA GLY A 25 -14.40 -7.05 6.12
C GLY A 25 -13.09 -6.27 6.15
N ASP A 26 -12.62 -5.80 4.99
CA ASP A 26 -11.42 -4.96 4.93
C ASP A 26 -11.64 -3.62 5.63
N LYS A 27 -10.59 -3.19 6.32
CA LYS A 27 -10.56 -1.88 6.95
C LYS A 27 -10.01 -0.87 5.95
N ILE A 28 -10.66 0.27 5.86
CA ILE A 28 -10.27 1.37 4.98
C ILE A 28 -10.37 2.69 5.72
N TYR A 29 -9.46 3.59 5.39
CA TYR A 29 -9.58 5.01 5.67
C TYR A 29 -10.19 5.68 4.44
N VAL A 30 -11.14 6.58 4.67
CA VAL A 30 -11.84 7.30 3.60
C VAL A 30 -11.91 8.77 3.99
N GLU A 31 -11.43 9.64 3.10
CA GLU A 31 -11.58 11.08 3.17
C GLU A 31 -12.44 11.56 2.01
N GLY A 32 -13.32 12.52 2.28
CA GLY A 32 -14.21 13.01 1.24
C GLY A 32 -15.12 14.14 1.70
N ARG A 33 -16.13 14.42 0.88
CA ARG A 33 -17.12 15.45 1.14
C ARG A 33 -18.48 14.83 1.38
N LEU A 34 -19.22 15.40 2.34
CA LEU A 34 -20.60 15.02 2.58
C LEU A 34 -21.50 15.66 1.52
N LYS A 35 -22.34 14.86 0.89
CA LYS A 35 -23.33 15.32 -0.07
C LYS A 35 -24.71 14.81 0.32
N ASN A 36 -25.66 15.73 0.40
CA ASN A 36 -27.05 15.40 0.56
C ASN A 36 -27.72 15.43 -0.80
N ARG A 37 -28.40 14.35 -1.18
CA ARG A 37 -29.26 14.33 -2.36
C ARG A 37 -30.70 14.09 -1.96
N GLN A 38 -31.58 14.75 -2.70
CA GLN A 38 -33.02 14.55 -2.62
C GLN A 38 -33.47 13.73 -3.83
N TRP A 39 -34.33 12.77 -3.61
CA TRP A 39 -34.97 12.00 -4.67
C TRP A 39 -36.44 11.73 -4.32
N GLN A 40 -37.29 11.57 -5.34
CA GLN A 40 -38.68 11.17 -5.16
C GLN A 40 -38.79 9.66 -5.33
N GLY A 41 -39.38 8.99 -4.34
CA GLY A 41 -39.75 7.58 -4.48
C GLY A 41 -40.99 7.41 -5.35
N GLU A 42 -41.27 6.17 -5.78
CA GLU A 42 -42.50 5.83 -6.52
C GLU A 42 -43.78 6.23 -5.77
N ASP A 43 -43.73 6.26 -4.43
CA ASP A 43 -44.83 6.69 -3.57
C ASP A 43 -45.08 8.22 -3.59
N GLY A 44 -44.31 8.98 -4.39
CA GLY A 44 -44.35 10.46 -4.43
C GLY A 44 -43.64 11.14 -3.25
N ASN A 45 -43.19 10.39 -2.26
CA ASN A 45 -42.51 10.93 -1.10
C ASN A 45 -41.06 11.34 -1.42
N THR A 46 -40.71 12.55 -0.99
CA THR A 46 -39.34 13.06 -1.04
C THR A 46 -38.49 12.37 0.02
N ARG A 47 -37.37 11.77 -0.39
CA ARG A 47 -36.38 11.16 0.49
C ARG A 47 -35.05 11.89 0.40
N TYR A 48 -34.37 11.99 1.55
CA TYR A 48 -33.05 12.58 1.66
C TYR A 48 -32.05 11.47 1.92
N THR A 49 -30.93 11.50 1.22
CA THR A 49 -29.83 10.56 1.45
C THR A 49 -28.54 11.35 1.59
N THR A 50 -27.82 11.05 2.66
CA THR A 50 -26.50 11.60 2.94
C THR A 50 -25.46 10.59 2.50
N GLU A 51 -24.58 11.01 1.60
CA GLU A 51 -23.55 10.17 0.98
C GLU A 51 -22.19 10.85 1.16
N VAL A 52 -21.14 10.05 1.33
CA VAL A 52 -19.76 10.54 1.36
C VAL A 52 -19.14 10.33 -0.01
N HIS A 53 -18.85 11.42 -0.71
CA HIS A 53 -18.12 11.38 -1.97
C HIS A 53 -16.63 11.36 -1.68
N VAL A 54 -15.99 10.25 -2.03
CA VAL A 54 -14.57 10.02 -1.72
C VAL A 54 -13.68 10.91 -2.57
N GLN A 55 -12.74 11.59 -1.90
CA GLN A 55 -11.67 12.34 -2.53
C GLN A 55 -10.36 11.56 -2.45
N ASP A 56 -10.08 10.96 -1.29
CA ASP A 56 -8.89 10.12 -1.06
C ASP A 56 -9.26 8.92 -0.17
N PHE A 57 -8.53 7.82 -0.30
CA PHE A 57 -8.73 6.63 0.53
C PHE A 57 -7.44 5.86 0.68
N THR A 58 -7.30 5.17 1.81
CA THR A 58 -6.14 4.34 2.11
C THR A 58 -6.57 2.99 2.64
N PHE A 59 -5.97 1.93 2.11
CA PHE A 59 -6.20 0.57 2.60
C PHE A 59 -5.53 0.37 3.96
N LEU A 60 -6.32 -0.02 4.96
CA LEU A 60 -5.83 -0.37 6.28
C LEU A 60 -5.76 -1.89 6.37
N SER A 61 -4.73 -2.48 5.75
CA SER A 61 -4.56 -3.93 5.80
C SER A 61 -4.35 -4.39 7.25
N THR A 62 -5.15 -5.33 7.72
CA THR A 62 -4.84 -6.07 8.94
C THR A 62 -3.85 -7.15 8.54
N LYS A 63 -2.64 -7.10 9.08
CA LYS A 63 -1.55 -8.07 8.86
C LYS A 63 -1.87 -9.49 9.39
N LYS A 64 -3.12 -9.95 9.32
CA LYS A 64 -3.61 -11.14 10.04
C LYS A 64 -4.41 -12.14 9.20
N GLU A 65 -4.28 -12.13 7.88
CA GLU A 65 -4.75 -13.26 7.05
C GLU A 65 -3.71 -13.82 6.08
N SER A 66 -2.59 -13.14 5.85
CA SER A 66 -1.49 -13.67 5.02
C SER A 66 -0.72 -14.84 5.66
N MET A 67 -0.99 -15.20 6.92
CA MET A 67 -0.38 -16.36 7.59
C MET A 67 -1.28 -17.61 7.63
N ALA A 68 -2.54 -17.54 7.21
CA ALA A 68 -3.43 -18.71 7.28
C ALA A 68 -3.30 -19.67 6.08
N ASN A 69 -2.61 -19.26 5.00
CA ASN A 69 -2.46 -20.07 3.78
C ASN A 69 -1.00 -20.45 3.45
N ALA A 70 -0.01 -20.01 4.22
CA ALA A 70 1.40 -20.28 3.95
C ALA A 70 1.97 -21.52 4.68
N GLN A 71 1.13 -22.28 5.39
CA GLN A 71 1.57 -23.42 6.21
C GLN A 71 1.09 -24.76 5.61
N ALA A 72 1.22 -24.92 4.29
CA ALA A 72 0.97 -26.19 3.61
C ALA A 72 1.77 -26.32 2.30
N SER A 73 3.08 -26.07 2.31
CA SER A 73 3.98 -26.61 1.27
C SER A 73 5.46 -26.32 1.56
N GLY A 74 6.25 -27.39 1.59
CA GLY A 74 7.63 -27.34 1.09
C GLY A 74 8.74 -27.23 2.13
N GLN A 75 9.05 -28.37 2.77
CA GLN A 75 10.41 -28.68 3.17
C GLN A 75 11.39 -28.50 1.98
N LEU A 76 12.65 -28.15 2.24
CA LEU A 76 13.87 -28.94 1.94
C LEU A 76 15.12 -28.05 1.75
N GLN A 77 16.10 -28.31 2.63
CA GLN A 77 17.56 -28.47 2.40
C GLN A 77 18.49 -27.31 1.97
N GLN A 78 19.40 -27.01 2.89
CA GLN A 78 20.77 -26.53 2.69
C GLN A 78 21.59 -27.53 1.85
N PRO A 79 22.64 -27.09 1.12
CA PRO A 79 23.99 -27.28 1.66
C PRO A 79 24.98 -26.12 1.43
N ALA A 80 26.06 -26.20 2.19
CA ALA A 80 27.17 -25.27 2.32
C ALA A 80 28.11 -25.18 1.10
N GLN A 81 28.70 -24.01 0.87
CA GLN A 81 29.92 -23.83 0.09
C GLN A 81 30.88 -22.91 0.86
N ALA A 82 31.99 -23.49 1.30
CA ALA A 82 33.17 -22.78 1.75
C ALA A 82 34.23 -22.89 0.65
N GLN A 83 34.78 -21.75 0.20
CA GLN A 83 36.15 -21.59 -0.32
C GLN A 83 36.36 -20.13 -0.74
N THR A 84 37.27 -19.43 -0.06
CA THR A 84 37.84 -18.14 -0.47
C THR A 84 39.37 -18.23 -0.54
N PRO A 85 40.01 -17.39 -1.38
CA PRO A 85 41.21 -17.76 -2.16
C PRO A 85 42.55 -17.37 -1.52
N ALA A 86 43.61 -18.08 -1.91
CA ALA A 86 45.00 -17.80 -1.56
C ALA A 86 45.63 -16.69 -2.44
N LYS A 87 45.96 -15.57 -1.77
CA LYS A 87 47.18 -14.73 -1.86
C LYS A 87 48.07 -14.78 -3.11
N ALA A 88 48.16 -13.65 -3.81
CA ALA A 88 49.31 -13.09 -4.55
C ALA A 88 48.88 -11.70 -5.06
N ALA A 89 49.63 -10.60 -5.10
CA ALA A 89 50.94 -10.16 -4.65
C ALA A 89 50.92 -8.62 -4.77
N GLU A 90 51.69 -7.92 -3.93
CA GLU A 90 51.87 -6.47 -3.96
C GLU A 90 52.54 -6.00 -5.27
N THR A 91 52.09 -4.86 -5.80
CA THR A 91 53.01 -3.91 -6.45
C THR A 91 52.49 -2.49 -6.27
N THR A 92 53.20 -1.76 -5.43
CA THR A 92 53.12 -0.31 -5.22
C THR A 92 53.31 0.42 -6.55
N THR A 93 52.38 1.30 -6.93
CA THR A 93 52.67 2.43 -7.81
C THR A 93 51.91 3.62 -7.26
N VAL A 94 52.67 4.44 -6.55
CA VAL A 94 52.30 5.75 -6.05
C VAL A 94 52.07 6.63 -7.28
N ASN A 95 50.87 7.18 -7.43
CA ASN A 95 50.58 8.23 -8.39
C ASN A 95 49.64 9.22 -7.73
N GLU A 96 50.24 10.17 -7.05
CA GLU A 96 49.60 11.38 -6.55
C GLU A 96 50.51 12.53 -6.96
N PRO A 97 50.02 13.44 -7.80
CA PRO A 97 50.36 14.84 -7.69
C PRO A 97 49.12 15.60 -7.21
N GLU A 98 49.24 16.06 -5.98
CA GLU A 98 48.87 17.40 -5.51
C GLU A 98 47.68 18.11 -6.17
N GLN A 99 46.68 18.37 -5.32
CA GLN A 99 46.10 19.70 -5.08
C GLN A 99 45.64 20.50 -6.29
N ASP A 100 44.36 20.36 -6.61
CA ASP A 100 43.46 21.38 -7.15
C ASP A 100 42.05 20.80 -6.88
N ASP A 101 41.04 21.45 -6.32
CA ASP A 101 40.79 22.88 -6.20
C ASP A 101 39.67 23.04 -5.17
N ASP A 102 39.85 24.03 -4.31
CA ASP A 102 38.97 24.48 -3.25
C ASP A 102 37.56 24.79 -3.82
N LEU A 103 36.50 24.25 -3.21
CA LEU A 103 35.09 24.54 -3.60
C LEU A 103 34.52 25.64 -2.70
N PRO A 104 34.45 26.91 -3.16
CA PRO A 104 33.63 27.91 -2.49
C PRO A 104 32.24 28.04 -3.13
N PHE A 105 31.24 27.74 -2.31
CA PHE A 105 29.82 28.16 -2.26
C PHE A 105 28.94 28.15 -3.52
#